data_AF-X0ZKV4-F1
#
_entry.id   AF-X0ZKV4-F1
#
_cell.length_a   1.000
_cell.length_b   1.000
_cell.length_c   1.000
_cell.angle_alpha   90.00
_cell.angle_beta   90.00
_cell.angle_gamma   90.00
#
_symmetry.space_group_name_H-M   'P 1'
#
loop_
_entity.id
_entity.type
_entity.pdbx_description
1 polymer ?
#
loop_
_entity_poly.entity_id
_entity_poly.type
_entity_poly.pdbx_seq_one_letter_code
_entity_poly.pdbx_strand_id
1 'polypeptide(L)'
;MTWKWDSKLCPIACGIDYPDKECYEFHEGRCGGVNDFCIEDMNGEVRSSYRKNNYGAVFRALIITHKPFCIVECGVLDGYSTFHIASALRFNYSRGYNSNFIAYDLWDKYDYNHGNFKSVVKELKDCGLLNNFVNIH
;
A
#
# COMPACT_ATOMS: atom_id res chain seq x y z
N MET A 1 19.11 30.47 -2.34
CA MET A 1 17.86 30.84 -1.66
C MET A 1 17.37 29.59 -0.94
N THR A 2 17.71 29.43 0.34
CA THR A 2 17.40 28.23 1.13
C THR A 2 16.14 28.49 1.96
N TRP A 3 15.07 27.76 1.68
CA TRP A 3 13.86 27.80 2.48
C TRP A 3 14.13 27.09 3.82
N LYS A 4 14.09 27.83 4.92
CA LYS A 4 14.04 27.24 6.26
C LYS A 4 12.59 26.84 6.52
N TRP A 5 12.37 25.54 6.68
CA TRP A 5 11.05 24.99 6.95
C TRP A 5 10.74 25.16 8.45
N ASP A 6 9.64 25.84 8.77
CA ASP A 6 9.16 26.02 10.15
C ASP A 6 8.42 24.74 10.57
N SER A 7 8.96 24.04 11.57
CA SER A 7 8.40 22.79 12.10
C SER A 7 6.98 22.95 12.66
N LYS A 8 6.51 24.17 12.87
CA LYS A 8 5.14 24.48 13.28
C LYS A 8 4.10 24.37 12.14
N LEU A 9 4.53 24.30 10.88
CA LEU A 9 3.63 24.16 9.72
C LEU A 9 3.33 22.70 9.34
N CYS A 10 4.03 21.73 9.93
CA CYS A 10 3.83 20.29 9.69
C CYS A 10 2.40 19.79 9.94
N PRO A 11 1.72 20.18 11.05
CA PRO A 11 0.38 19.68 11.34
C PRO A 11 -0.67 20.15 10.31
N ILE A 12 -0.46 21.34 9.73
CA ILE A 12 -1.42 21.98 8.83
C ILE A 12 -1.32 21.40 7.41
N ALA A 13 -0.13 21.02 6.95
CA ALA A 13 0.07 20.43 5.62
C ALA A 13 -0.36 18.95 5.56
N CYS A 14 -0.29 18.22 6.69
CA CYS A 14 -0.68 16.81 6.76
C CYS A 14 -2.14 16.59 7.23
N GLY A 15 -2.84 17.64 7.69
CA GLY A 15 -4.27 17.58 8.00
C GLY A 15 -4.65 16.60 9.12
N ILE A 16 -3.76 16.32 10.08
CA ILE A 16 -4.01 15.35 11.15
C ILE A 16 -3.46 15.89 12.48
N ASP A 17 -4.34 16.08 13.46
CA ASP A 17 -3.98 16.11 14.88
C ASP A 17 -3.65 14.66 15.31
N TYR A 18 -2.38 14.35 15.57
CA TYR A 18 -1.99 13.10 16.21
C TYR A 18 -1.95 13.30 17.72
N PRO A 19 -2.68 12.50 18.53
CA PRO A 19 -2.68 12.69 19.97
C PRO A 19 -1.41 12.24 20.69
N ASP A 20 -0.48 11.52 20.07
CA ASP A 20 0.62 10.88 20.81
C ASP A 20 2.00 10.95 20.13
N LYS A 21 3.01 11.10 20.99
CA LYS A 21 4.38 11.60 20.77
C LYS A 21 5.35 10.62 20.08
N GLU A 22 4.97 10.02 18.96
CA GLU A 22 5.91 9.23 18.14
C GLU A 22 6.16 9.88 16.78
N CYS A 23 6.63 11.13 16.79
CA CYS A 23 7.30 11.73 15.64
C CYS A 23 8.81 11.46 15.78
N TYR A 24 9.28 10.29 15.33
CA TYR A 24 10.72 10.02 15.27
C TYR A 24 11.28 10.44 13.91
N GLU A 25 12.19 11.41 14.00
CA GLU A 25 13.26 11.85 13.10
C GLU A 25 13.07 11.78 11.57
N PHE A 26 13.10 12.98 10.99
CA PHE A 26 12.97 13.29 9.57
C PHE A 26 14.30 13.06 8.84
N HIS A 27 14.57 11.83 8.39
CA HIS A 27 15.64 11.60 7.41
C HIS A 27 15.11 11.87 5.99
N GLU A 28 15.64 12.90 5.35
CA GLU A 28 15.55 13.16 3.90
C GLU A 28 14.16 13.37 3.28
N GLY A 29 13.30 14.19 3.90
CA GLY A 29 12.26 14.89 3.14
C GLY A 29 10.93 14.16 2.92
N ARG A 30 10.55 13.18 3.76
CA ARG A 30 9.22 12.55 3.70
C ARG A 30 8.53 12.53 5.06
N CYS A 31 7.28 12.99 5.10
CA CYS A 31 6.39 12.81 6.24
C CYS A 31 5.97 11.35 6.33
N GLY A 32 6.74 10.55 7.08
CA GLY A 32 6.43 9.15 7.37
C GLY A 32 5.43 9.04 8.52
N GLY A 33 4.22 8.59 8.22
CA GLY A 33 3.24 8.12 9.20
C GLY A 33 2.71 6.78 8.68
N VAL A 34 2.73 5.76 9.55
CA VAL A 34 2.66 4.31 9.30
C VAL A 34 3.85 3.75 8.51
N ASN A 35 4.48 2.70 9.04
CA ASN A 35 5.56 1.97 8.37
C ASN A 35 5.06 1.42 7.02
N ASP A 36 5.19 2.22 5.97
CA ASP A 36 4.99 1.85 4.56
C ASP A 36 6.17 1.01 4.02
N PHE A 37 7.07 0.62 4.93
CA PHE A 37 8.28 -0.20 4.76
C PHE A 37 8.09 -1.37 3.78
N CYS A 38 6.91 -1.98 3.79
CA CYS A 38 6.57 -3.11 2.92
C CYS A 38 6.53 -2.84 1.41
N ILE A 39 6.22 -1.62 0.98
CA ILE A 39 6.16 -1.31 -0.46
C ILE A 39 7.54 -0.89 -0.98
N GLU A 40 8.35 -0.26 -0.14
CA GLU A 40 9.72 0.13 -0.49
C GLU A 40 10.68 -1.08 -0.47
N ASP A 41 10.42 -2.08 0.39
CA ASP A 41 11.22 -3.30 0.54
C ASP A 41 10.76 -4.51 -0.29
N MET A 42 9.94 -4.32 -1.34
CA MET A 42 9.75 -5.38 -2.35
C MET A 42 11.08 -5.61 -3.10
N ASN A 43 11.94 -6.40 -2.46
CA ASN A 43 13.33 -6.70 -2.81
C ASN A 43 13.47 -7.67 -3.98
N GLY A 44 12.38 -8.00 -4.66
CA GLY A 44 12.35 -8.72 -5.93
C GLY A 44 11.75 -7.81 -6.99
N GLU A 45 12.21 -7.89 -8.24
CA GLU A 45 11.60 -7.16 -9.35
C GLU A 45 10.15 -7.60 -9.56
N VAL A 46 9.21 -7.05 -8.80
CA VAL A 46 7.78 -7.27 -9.00
C VAL A 46 7.46 -6.87 -10.44
N ARG A 47 7.12 -7.85 -11.27
CA ARG A 47 6.85 -7.61 -12.68
C ARG A 47 5.46 -7.02 -12.75
N SER A 48 5.38 -5.80 -13.22
CA SER A 48 4.10 -5.16 -13.50
C SER A 48 4.27 -4.05 -14.52
N SER A 49 3.37 -3.99 -15.50
CA SER A 49 3.24 -2.83 -16.37
C SER A 49 2.88 -1.57 -15.59
N TYR A 50 2.17 -1.71 -14.47
CA TYR A 50 1.78 -0.62 -13.57
C TYR A 50 2.96 0.05 -12.88
N ARG A 51 4.04 -0.71 -12.63
CA ARG A 51 5.26 -0.18 -12.00
C ARG A 51 5.93 0.88 -12.88
N LYS A 52 5.97 0.68 -14.21
CA LYS A 52 6.66 1.57 -15.15
C LYS A 52 6.14 3.01 -15.11
N ASN A 53 4.86 3.19 -14.81
CA ASN A 53 4.19 4.49 -14.76
C ASN A 53 3.74 4.88 -13.32
N ASN A 54 4.26 4.19 -12.29
CA ASN A 54 3.94 4.45 -10.89
C ASN A 54 2.42 4.45 -10.57
N TYR A 55 1.66 3.54 -11.19
CA TYR A 55 0.22 3.42 -10.91
C TYR A 55 -0.07 3.02 -9.46
N GLY A 56 0.92 2.51 -8.73
CA GLY A 56 0.82 2.25 -7.30
C GLY A 56 0.39 3.49 -6.50
N ALA A 57 0.91 4.67 -6.85
CA ALA A 57 0.49 5.92 -6.21
C ALA A 57 -0.97 6.28 -6.52
N VAL A 58 -1.43 6.00 -7.75
CA VAL A 58 -2.81 6.23 -8.17
C VAL A 58 -3.76 5.32 -7.39
N PHE A 59 -3.45 4.02 -7.30
CA PHE A 59 -4.26 3.07 -6.52
C PHE A 59 -4.38 3.49 -5.06
N ARG A 60 -3.25 3.85 -4.42
CA ARG A 60 -3.27 4.35 -3.04
C ARG A 60 -4.16 5.58 -2.89
N ALA A 61 -4.00 6.58 -3.76
CA ALA A 61 -4.78 7.81 -3.72
C ALA A 61 -6.29 7.54 -3.86
N LEU A 62 -6.68 6.66 -4.77
CA LEU A 62 -8.08 6.28 -4.96
C LEU A 62 -8.66 5.60 -3.71
N ILE A 63 -7.95 4.64 -3.14
CA ILE A 63 -8.41 3.89 -1.96
C ILE A 63 -8.51 4.79 -0.72
N ILE A 64 -7.50 5.62 -0.45
CA ILE A 64 -7.49 6.56 0.68
C ILE A 64 -8.63 7.59 0.56
N THR A 65 -8.83 8.10 -0.66
CA THR A 65 -9.83 9.14 -0.92
C THR A 65 -11.23 8.59 -0.80
N HIS A 66 -11.54 7.53 -1.58
CA HIS A 66 -12.91 7.03 -1.72
C HIS A 66 -13.33 6.06 -0.62
N LYS A 67 -12.38 5.42 0.08
CA LYS A 67 -12.64 4.48 1.19
C LYS A 67 -13.72 3.44 0.82
N PRO A 68 -13.54 2.73 -0.31
CA PRO A 68 -14.57 1.82 -0.80
C PRO A 68 -14.84 0.72 0.23
N PHE A 69 -16.09 0.32 0.39
CA PHE A 69 -16.46 -0.75 1.31
C PHE A 69 -16.04 -2.14 0.79
N CYS A 70 -16.07 -2.34 -0.53
CA CYS A 70 -15.75 -3.60 -1.18
C CYS A 70 -14.84 -3.37 -2.40
N ILE A 71 -13.80 -4.19 -2.54
CA ILE A 71 -12.84 -4.15 -3.63
C ILE A 71 -12.67 -5.57 -4.16
N VAL A 72 -12.67 -5.70 -5.48
CA VAL A 72 -12.35 -6.95 -6.18
C VAL A 72 -11.25 -6.66 -7.19
N GLU A 73 -10.18 -7.44 -7.15
CA GLU A 73 -9.13 -7.43 -8.16
C GLU A 73 -9.15 -8.75 -8.94
N CYS A 74 -9.11 -8.64 -10.27
CA CYS A 74 -9.02 -9.78 -11.17
C CYS A 74 -7.71 -9.70 -11.93
N GLY A 75 -6.81 -10.67 -11.71
CA GLY A 75 -5.46 -10.66 -12.23
C GLY A 75 -4.51 -9.90 -11.31
N VAL A 76 -3.81 -10.65 -10.47
CA VAL A 76 -2.87 -10.18 -9.45
C VAL A 76 -1.44 -10.17 -9.98
N LEU A 77 -1.08 -11.16 -10.80
CA LEU A 77 0.30 -11.39 -11.25
C LEU A 77 1.26 -11.47 -10.03
N ASP A 78 2.28 -10.61 -9.98
CA ASP A 78 3.25 -10.56 -8.88
C ASP A 78 2.77 -9.66 -7.72
N GLY A 79 1.52 -9.20 -7.72
CA GLY A 79 0.90 -8.51 -6.57
C GLY A 79 1.04 -7.00 -6.52
N TYR A 80 1.67 -6.35 -7.51
CA TYR A 80 2.00 -4.90 -7.46
C TYR A 80 0.80 -4.02 -7.04
N SER A 81 -0.33 -4.13 -7.74
CA SER A 81 -1.56 -3.38 -7.42
C SER A 81 -2.15 -3.82 -6.08
N THR A 82 -2.21 -5.13 -5.83
CA THR A 82 -2.71 -5.73 -4.58
C THR A 82 -2.04 -5.14 -3.36
N PHE A 83 -0.70 -5.04 -3.35
CA PHE A 83 0.03 -4.49 -2.21
C PHE A 83 -0.26 -3.01 -1.99
N HIS A 84 -0.36 -2.22 -3.07
CA HIS A 84 -0.66 -0.80 -2.98
C HIS A 84 -2.08 -0.55 -2.45
N ILE A 85 -3.05 -1.35 -2.91
CA ILE A 85 -4.43 -1.31 -2.42
C ILE A 85 -4.47 -1.71 -0.95
N ALA A 86 -3.86 -2.85 -0.58
CA ALA A 86 -3.86 -3.35 0.78
C ALA A 86 -3.15 -2.41 1.78
N SER A 87 -2.04 -1.76 1.39
CA SER A 87 -1.40 -0.77 2.27
C SER A 87 -2.29 0.47 2.48
N ALA A 88 -2.97 0.93 1.43
CA ALA A 88 -3.93 2.03 1.56
C ALA A 88 -5.13 1.66 2.46
N LEU A 89 -5.58 0.41 2.43
CA LEU A 89 -6.61 -0.10 3.34
C LEU A 89 -6.11 -0.12 4.78
N ARG A 90 -4.87 -0.55 5.03
CA ARG A 90 -4.26 -0.50 6.37
C ARG A 90 -4.24 0.92 6.94
N PHE A 91 -3.90 1.92 6.11
CA PHE A 91 -3.96 3.33 6.50
C PHE A 91 -5.39 3.79 6.80
N ASN A 92 -6.36 3.44 5.97
CA ASN A 92 -7.77 3.76 6.22
C ASN A 92 -8.30 3.08 7.50
N TYR A 93 -7.85 1.86 7.78
CA TYR A 93 -8.20 1.11 8.98
C TYR A 93 -7.71 1.80 10.24
N SER A 94 -6.48 2.34 10.25
CA SER A 94 -6.00 3.13 11.39
C SER A 94 -6.79 4.43 11.61
N ARG A 95 -7.67 4.80 10.67
CA ARG A 95 -8.61 5.93 10.76
C ARG A 95 -10.06 5.49 10.99
N GLY A 96 -10.29 4.22 11.32
CA GLY A 96 -11.61 3.68 11.64
C GLY A 96 -12.46 3.27 10.43
N TYR A 97 -11.89 3.23 9.22
CA TYR A 97 -12.60 2.77 8.04
C TYR A 97 -12.27 1.31 7.73
N ASN A 98 -13.30 0.51 7.51
CA ASN A 98 -13.14 -0.91 7.20
C ASN A 98 -13.61 -1.19 5.76
N SER A 99 -12.88 -2.07 5.08
CA SER A 99 -13.15 -2.49 3.71
C SER A 99 -12.90 -3.97 3.57
N ASN A 100 -13.66 -4.62 2.70
CA ASN A 100 -13.38 -5.98 2.26
C ASN A 100 -12.64 -5.94 0.91
N PHE A 101 -11.49 -6.61 0.82
CA PHE A 101 -10.74 -6.73 -0.42
C PHE A 101 -10.46 -8.19 -0.74
N ILE A 102 -10.90 -8.61 -1.93
CA ILE A 102 -10.70 -9.95 -2.45
C ILE A 102 -9.96 -9.85 -3.79
N ALA A 103 -8.86 -10.59 -3.90
CA ALA A 103 -8.02 -10.64 -5.09
C ALA A 103 -8.05 -12.06 -5.67
N TYR A 104 -8.32 -12.16 -6.97
CA TYR A 104 -8.42 -13.42 -7.71
C TYR A 104 -7.36 -13.47 -8.81
N ASP A 105 -6.66 -14.60 -8.91
CA ASP A 105 -5.84 -14.92 -10.08
C ASP A 105 -6.04 -16.38 -10.51
N LEU A 106 -5.67 -16.68 -11.74
CA LEU A 106 -5.64 -18.05 -12.24
C LEU A 106 -4.34 -18.77 -11.85
N TRP A 107 -3.30 -18.03 -11.47
CA TRP A 107 -1.99 -18.55 -11.09
C TRP A 107 -1.42 -19.46 -12.19
N ASP A 108 -0.90 -20.63 -11.79
CA ASP A 108 -0.33 -21.64 -12.69
C ASP A 108 -1.37 -22.26 -13.66
N LYS A 109 -2.66 -21.89 -13.57
CA LYS A 109 -3.69 -22.32 -14.54
C LYS A 109 -3.76 -21.44 -15.78
N TYR A 110 -3.01 -20.34 -15.83
CA TYR A 110 -2.99 -19.45 -16.99
C TYR A 110 -1.80 -19.77 -17.88
N ASP A 111 -2.07 -20.07 -19.15
CA ASP A 111 -1.05 -20.54 -20.12
C ASP A 111 -0.01 -19.49 -20.52
N TYR A 112 -0.17 -18.24 -20.09
CA TYR A 112 0.72 -17.12 -20.40
C TYR A 112 1.44 -16.62 -19.14
N ASN A 113 1.79 -15.34 -19.09
CA ASN A 113 2.44 -14.75 -17.92
C ASN A 113 1.53 -14.84 -16.70
N HIS A 114 2.00 -15.60 -15.70
CA HIS A 114 1.32 -15.75 -14.42
C HIS A 114 2.26 -15.35 -13.27
N GLY A 115 1.64 -15.01 -12.14
CA GLY A 115 2.32 -14.83 -10.87
C GLY A 115 2.65 -16.16 -10.22
N ASN A 116 3.53 -16.13 -9.22
CA ASN A 116 3.74 -17.27 -8.33
C ASN A 116 2.91 -17.06 -7.05
N PHE A 117 1.85 -17.85 -6.88
CA PHE A 117 0.94 -17.74 -5.73
C PHE A 117 1.68 -17.78 -4.39
N LYS A 118 2.63 -18.71 -4.24
CA LYS A 118 3.36 -18.90 -2.99
C LYS A 118 4.22 -17.69 -2.65
N SER A 119 4.86 -17.08 -3.66
CA SER A 119 5.65 -15.87 -3.47
C SER A 119 4.78 -14.70 -3.03
N VAL A 120 3.68 -14.43 -3.73
CA VAL A 120 2.77 -13.32 -3.41
C VAL A 120 2.16 -13.49 -2.01
N VAL A 121 1.71 -14.70 -1.67
CA VAL A 121 1.18 -15.01 -0.34
C VAL A 121 2.22 -14.82 0.75
N LYS A 122 3.47 -15.26 0.51
CA LYS A 122 4.57 -15.09 1.47
C LYS A 122 4.82 -13.61 1.73
N GLU A 123 4.94 -12.81 0.68
CA GLU A 123 5.19 -11.36 0.80
C GLU A 123 4.02 -10.63 1.49
N LEU A 124 2.77 -10.93 1.12
CA LEU A 124 1.59 -10.38 1.79
C LEU A 124 1.56 -10.74 3.27
N LYS A 125 1.97 -11.95 3.62
CA LYS A 125 2.04 -12.41 5.01
C LYS A 125 3.16 -11.72 5.78
N ASP A 126 4.36 -11.64 5.20
CA ASP A 126 5.53 -10.98 5.81
C ASP A 126 5.22 -9.49 6.08
N CYS A 127 4.36 -8.89 5.26
CA CYS A 127 3.87 -7.53 5.43
C CYS A 127 2.66 -7.35 6.34
N GLY A 128 2.14 -8.44 6.92
CA GLY A 128 0.94 -8.41 7.76
C GLY A 128 -0.34 -7.99 7.02
N LEU A 129 -0.35 -8.08 5.68
CA LEU A 129 -1.47 -7.67 4.83
C LEU A 129 -2.45 -8.81 4.58
N LEU A 130 -1.95 -10.04 4.48
CA LEU A 130 -2.76 -11.22 4.22
C LEU A 130 -3.82 -11.43 5.32
N ASN A 131 -5.06 -11.70 4.92
CA ASN A 131 -6.26 -11.91 5.75
C ASN A 131 -6.73 -10.69 6.56
N ASN A 132 -5.87 -9.71 6.81
CA ASN A 132 -6.24 -8.47 7.50
C ASN A 132 -6.78 -7.42 6.53
N PHE A 133 -6.14 -7.28 5.37
CA PHE A 133 -6.43 -6.23 4.39
C PHE A 133 -6.64 -6.76 2.97
N VAL A 134 -6.35 -8.03 2.73
CA VAL A 134 -6.66 -8.71 1.46
C VAL A 134 -6.84 -10.21 1.69
N ASN A 135 -7.86 -10.78 1.06
CA ASN A 135 -8.03 -12.22 0.88
C ASN A 135 -7.69 -12.58 -0.56
N ILE A 136 -6.77 -13.52 -0.76
CA ILE A 136 -6.26 -13.87 -2.09
C ILE A 136 -6.63 -15.31 -2.44
N HIS A 137 -7.05 -15.51 -3.70
CA HIS A 137 -7.57 -16.76 -4.23
C HIS A 137 -6.91 -17.13 -5.55
#